data_AF-A0A7C5ML97-F1
#
_entry.id   AF-A0A7C5ML97-F1
#
_cell.length_a   1.000
_cell.length_b   1.000
_cell.length_c   1.000
_cell.angle_alpha   90.00
_cell.angle_beta   90.00
_cell.angle_gamma   90.00
#
_symmetry.space_group_name_H-M   'P 1'
#
loop_
_entity.id
_entity.type
_entity.pdbx_description
1 polymer ?
#
loop_
_entity_poly.entity_id
_entity_poly.type
_entity_poly.pdbx_seq_one_letter_code
_entity_poly.pdbx_strand_id
1 'polypeptide(L)'
;MKSYRKELWFNTSKKVEFINITPEVEKAVKESGVKEGLCLVNAMHITASVFINDNESGLLEDYRQWLEELAPHEPVSRYRHNRTGEDNGDAHLKRQIMGREVVVAITGGRL
;
A
#
# COMPACT_ATOMS: atom_id res chain seq x y z
N MET A 1 -24.91 -4.83 13.42
CA MET A 1 -23.65 -4.29 12.86
C MET A 1 -23.43 -4.96 11.50
N LYS A 2 -23.26 -4.21 10.41
CA LYS A 2 -22.89 -4.79 9.10
C LYS A 2 -21.37 -4.85 9.01
N SER A 3 -20.84 -5.93 8.45
CA SER A 3 -19.42 -6.06 8.10
C SER A 3 -19.30 -6.58 6.68
N TYR A 4 -18.26 -6.17 5.99
CA TYR A 4 -17.94 -6.62 4.64
C TYR A 4 -16.44 -6.84 4.53
N ARG A 5 -16.03 -7.84 3.73
CA ARG A 5 -14.63 -8.19 3.52
C ARG A 5 -14.40 -8.48 2.05
N LYS A 6 -13.33 -7.93 1.51
CA LYS A 6 -12.83 -8.21 0.16
C LYS A 6 -11.32 -8.21 0.16
N GLU A 7 -10.74 -9.14 -0.58
CA GLU A 7 -9.30 -9.14 -0.87
C GLU A 7 -9.08 -8.62 -2.28
N LEU A 8 -8.08 -7.75 -2.44
CA LEU A 8 -7.59 -7.31 -3.73
C LEU A 8 -6.22 -7.95 -3.95
N TRP A 9 -6.06 -8.62 -5.09
CA TRP A 9 -4.87 -9.39 -5.43
C TRP A 9 -4.10 -8.66 -6.52
N PHE A 10 -2.79 -8.57 -6.36
CA PHE A 10 -1.90 -7.86 -7.29
C PHE A 10 -0.71 -8.74 -7.65
N ASN A 11 -0.33 -8.72 -8.92
CA ASN A 11 0.93 -9.27 -9.40
C ASN A 11 1.60 -8.17 -10.24
N THR A 12 2.57 -7.48 -9.65
CA THR A 12 3.18 -6.29 -10.23
C THR A 12 4.23 -6.66 -11.26
N SER A 13 4.45 -5.76 -12.23
CA SER A 13 5.44 -5.97 -13.29
C SER A 13 6.83 -5.46 -12.90
N LYS A 14 6.88 -4.58 -11.89
CA LYS A 14 8.10 -3.95 -11.37
C LYS A 14 8.25 -4.23 -9.88
N LYS A 15 9.50 -4.16 -9.39
CA LYS A 15 9.83 -4.31 -7.96
C LYS A 15 9.19 -3.21 -7.10
N VAL A 16 9.10 -1.99 -7.63
CA VAL A 16 8.37 -0.86 -7.03
C VAL A 16 7.35 -0.33 -8.03
N GLU A 17 6.08 -0.44 -7.70
CA GLU A 17 4.96 0.00 -8.52
C GLU A 17 3.89 0.64 -7.62
N PHE A 18 3.37 1.80 -8.04
CA PHE A 18 2.28 2.49 -7.34
C PHE A 18 1.00 2.25 -8.13
N ILE A 19 -0.02 1.67 -7.49
CA ILE A 19 -1.30 1.33 -8.10
C ILE A 19 -2.39 2.10 -7.38
N ASN A 20 -3.16 2.91 -8.11
CA ASN A 20 -4.31 3.58 -7.56
C ASN A 20 -5.48 2.58 -7.42
N ILE A 21 -5.80 2.23 -6.17
CA ILE A 21 -6.86 1.25 -5.83
C ILE A 21 -8.17 1.90 -5.37
N THR A 22 -8.29 3.23 -5.51
CA THR A 22 -9.49 3.98 -5.08
C THR A 22 -10.77 3.41 -5.71
N PRO A 23 -10.83 3.13 -7.02
CA PRO A 23 -12.04 2.58 -7.66
C PRO A 23 -12.46 1.22 -7.09
N GLU A 24 -11.51 0.35 -6.75
CA GLU A 24 -11.75 -0.97 -6.16
C GLU A 24 -12.32 -0.85 -4.74
N VAL A 25 -11.81 0.10 -3.95
CA VAL A 25 -12.28 0.37 -2.58
C VAL A 25 -13.68 1.00 -2.61
N GLU A 26 -13.93 1.98 -3.48
CA GLU A 26 -15.27 2.56 -3.67
C GLU A 26 -16.30 1.49 -4.07
N LYS A 27 -15.92 0.59 -4.98
CA LYS A 27 -16.75 -0.55 -5.37
C LYS A 27 -17.02 -1.47 -4.18
N ALA A 28 -16.02 -1.77 -3.36
CA ALA A 28 -16.18 -2.58 -2.15
C ALA A 28 -17.13 -1.90 -1.13
N VAL A 29 -17.00 -0.59 -0.92
CA VAL A 29 -17.92 0.20 -0.06
C VAL A 29 -19.34 0.14 -0.59
N LYS A 30 -19.53 0.31 -1.91
CA LYS A 30 -20.85 0.21 -2.54
C LYS A 30 -21.47 -1.19 -2.38
N GLU A 31 -20.69 -2.24 -2.63
CA GLU A 31 -21.11 -3.64 -2.48
C GLU A 31 -21.46 -4.01 -1.03
N SER A 32 -20.80 -3.38 -0.05
CA SER A 32 -21.05 -3.63 1.38
C SER A 32 -22.44 -3.20 1.86
N GLY A 33 -23.05 -2.20 1.19
CA GLY A 33 -24.29 -1.57 1.65
C GLY A 33 -24.21 -0.95 3.05
N VAL A 34 -23.01 -0.65 3.55
CA VAL A 34 -22.77 0.15 4.76
C VAL A 34 -23.05 1.61 4.43
N LYS A 35 -23.72 2.34 5.34
CA LYS A 35 -24.04 3.77 5.16
C LYS A 35 -23.14 4.69 5.97
N GLU A 36 -22.91 4.33 7.23
CA GLU A 36 -22.01 5.04 8.14
C GLU A 36 -21.06 4.01 8.77
N GLY A 37 -19.76 4.29 8.80
CA GLY A 37 -18.80 3.35 9.39
C GLY A 37 -17.34 3.65 9.09
N LEU A 38 -16.49 2.63 9.25
CA LEU A 38 -15.05 2.68 8.96
C LEU A 38 -14.70 1.66 7.89
N CYS A 39 -13.83 2.06 6.97
CA CYS A 39 -13.21 1.21 5.96
C CYS A 39 -11.71 1.10 6.27
N LEU A 40 -11.28 -0.07 6.76
CA LEU A 40 -9.86 -0.40 6.88
C LEU A 40 -9.37 -1.00 5.56
N VAL A 41 -8.29 -0.44 5.02
CA VAL A 41 -7.61 -0.98 3.84
C VAL A 41 -6.14 -1.15 4.19
N ASN A 42 -5.62 -2.38 4.13
CA ASN A 42 -4.25 -2.69 4.54
C ASN A 42 -3.55 -3.65 3.58
N ALA A 43 -2.23 -3.51 3.47
CA ALA A 43 -1.39 -4.54 2.88
C ALA A 43 -1.34 -5.76 3.82
N MET A 44 -1.58 -6.95 3.28
CA MET A 44 -1.39 -8.22 4.02
C MET A 44 0.06 -8.71 3.94
N HIS A 45 0.81 -8.28 2.92
CA HIS A 45 2.23 -8.55 2.78
C HIS A 45 3.05 -7.50 3.55
N ILE A 46 4.12 -7.97 4.19
CA ILE A 46 4.99 -7.16 5.07
C ILE A 46 6.07 -6.35 4.33
N THR A 47 5.96 -6.28 3.00
CA THR A 47 6.84 -5.57 2.06
C THR A 47 6.06 -4.64 1.13
N ALA A 48 4.77 -4.41 1.40
CA ALA A 48 3.88 -3.55 0.64
C ALA A 48 3.12 -2.58 1.57
N SER A 49 2.55 -1.53 0.99
CA SER A 49 1.89 -0.45 1.71
C SER A 49 0.52 -0.14 1.13
N VAL A 50 -0.38 0.35 1.97
CA VAL A 50 -1.59 1.07 1.54
C VAL A 50 -1.52 2.44 2.19
N PHE A 51 -1.56 3.49 1.39
CA PHE A 51 -1.45 4.88 1.82
C PHE A 51 -2.33 5.76 0.93
N ILE A 52 -2.62 6.98 1.38
CA ILE A 52 -3.38 7.98 0.61
C ILE A 52 -2.43 9.14 0.28
N ASN A 53 -2.34 9.46 -1.01
CA ASN A 53 -1.69 10.66 -1.52
C ASN A 53 -2.26 11.00 -2.90
N ASP A 54 -1.74 12.06 -3.54
CA ASP A 54 -2.17 12.48 -4.87
C ASP A 54 -1.69 11.52 -5.97
N ASN A 55 -2.53 11.30 -6.97
CA ASN A 55 -2.25 10.41 -8.10
C ASN A 55 -1.68 11.21 -9.27
N GLU A 56 -0.56 11.87 -9.02
CA GLU A 56 0.16 12.71 -9.97
C GLU A 56 1.50 12.05 -10.32
N SER A 57 1.81 11.95 -11.60
CA SER A 57 2.97 11.21 -12.11
C SER A 57 4.33 11.71 -11.60
N GLY A 58 4.52 13.03 -11.48
CA GLY A 58 5.72 13.65 -10.92
C GLY A 58 5.89 13.29 -9.44
N LEU A 59 4.84 13.45 -8.64
CA LEU A 59 4.87 13.09 -7.23
C LEU A 59 5.13 11.59 -7.00
N LEU A 60 4.58 10.72 -7.85
CA LEU A 60 4.88 9.29 -7.80
C LEU A 60 6.36 8.98 -8.14
N GLU A 61 6.99 9.80 -8.98
CA GLU A 61 8.43 9.71 -9.24
C GLU A 61 9.26 10.28 -8.07
N ASP A 62 8.82 11.38 -7.47
CA ASP A 62 9.44 11.93 -6.25
C ASP A 62 9.44 10.89 -5.13
N TYR A 63 8.32 10.19 -4.90
CA TYR A 63 8.24 9.09 -3.94
C TYR A 63 9.20 7.95 -4.28
N ARG A 64 9.33 7.59 -5.56
CA ARG A 64 10.25 6.54 -5.99
C ARG A 64 11.69 6.90 -5.64
N GLN A 65 12.11 8.13 -5.94
CA GLN A 65 13.47 8.62 -5.67
C GLN A 65 13.71 8.74 -4.16
N TRP A 66 12.79 9.38 -3.44
CA TRP A 66 12.90 9.60 -2.00
C TRP A 66 12.97 8.28 -1.21
N LEU A 67 12.19 7.28 -1.59
CA LEU A 67 12.25 5.96 -0.94
C LEU A 67 13.57 5.23 -1.20
N GLU A 68 14.18 5.40 -2.39
CA GLU A 68 15.52 4.88 -2.65
C GLU A 68 16.61 5.64 -1.88
N GLU A 69 16.44 6.94 -1.62
CA GLU A 69 17.37 7.69 -0.76
C GLU A 69 17.31 7.22 0.70
N LEU A 70 16.10 7.00 1.23
CA LEU A 70 15.90 6.62 2.63
C LEU A 70 16.20 5.13 2.90
N ALA A 71 15.77 4.26 1.98
CA ALA A 71 15.90 2.81 2.11
C ALA A 71 16.30 2.20 0.76
N PRO A 72 17.54 2.43 0.28
CA PRO A 72 17.97 2.00 -1.04
C PRO A 72 17.94 0.49 -1.18
N HIS A 73 17.61 -0.01 -2.37
CA HIS A 73 17.70 -1.43 -2.65
C HIS A 73 19.16 -1.94 -2.64
N GLU A 74 20.07 -1.20 -3.29
CA GLU A 74 21.46 -1.59 -3.46
C GLU A 74 22.44 -0.79 -2.56
N PRO A 75 23.59 -1.37 -2.19
CA PRO A 75 23.96 -2.78 -2.35
C PRO A 75 23.11 -3.69 -1.45
N VAL A 76 22.58 -4.80 -1.97
CA VAL A 76 21.72 -5.72 -1.19
C VAL A 76 22.39 -6.27 0.08
N SER A 77 23.72 -6.33 0.10
CA SER A 77 24.53 -6.75 1.25
C SER A 77 24.45 -5.79 2.44
N ARG A 78 23.93 -4.57 2.25
CA ARG A 78 23.66 -3.59 3.31
C ARG A 78 22.72 -4.16 4.37
N TYR A 79 21.75 -4.98 3.98
CA TYR A 79 20.73 -5.49 4.88
C TYR A 79 21.13 -6.85 5.46
N ARG A 80 21.16 -6.95 6.79
CA ARG A 80 21.36 -8.24 7.47
C ARG A 80 20.24 -9.23 7.15
N HIS A 81 19.03 -8.74 6.90
CA HIS A 81 17.89 -9.55 6.49
C HIS A 81 18.20 -10.39 5.25
N ASN A 82 18.93 -9.82 4.30
CA ASN A 82 19.28 -10.47 3.03
C ASN A 82 20.31 -11.59 3.18
N ARG A 83 20.90 -11.80 4.37
CA ARG A 83 21.88 -12.88 4.61
C ARG A 83 21.29 -14.29 4.50
N THR A 84 19.97 -14.42 4.48
CA THR A 84 19.26 -15.69 4.29
C THR A 84 19.02 -16.04 2.82
N GLY A 85 19.52 -15.24 1.88
CA GLY A 85 19.35 -15.44 0.43
C GLY A 85 18.27 -14.57 -0.21
N GLU A 86 17.55 -13.78 0.59
CA GLU A 86 16.56 -12.80 0.12
C GLU A 86 17.24 -11.49 -0.32
N ASP A 87 16.52 -10.66 -1.06
CA ASP A 87 17.00 -9.35 -1.54
C ASP A 87 16.04 -8.19 -1.21
N ASN A 88 15.05 -8.42 -0.35
CA ASN A 88 13.89 -7.54 -0.14
C ASN A 88 13.94 -6.77 1.19
N GLY A 89 15.09 -6.75 1.87
CA GLY A 89 15.26 -6.01 3.12
C GLY A 89 14.88 -4.52 3.02
N ASP A 90 15.09 -3.90 1.86
CA ASP A 90 14.67 -2.52 1.59
C ASP A 90 13.14 -2.37 1.55
N ALA A 91 12.43 -3.33 0.97
CA ALA A 91 10.97 -3.28 0.85
C ALA A 91 10.26 -3.30 2.22
N HIS A 92 10.83 -4.03 3.18
CA HIS A 92 10.38 -4.01 4.58
C HIS A 92 10.53 -2.63 5.24
N LEU A 93 11.57 -1.87 4.88
CA LEU A 93 11.83 -0.53 5.41
C LEU A 93 10.99 0.51 4.69
N LYS A 94 10.91 0.45 3.36
CA LYS A 94 10.06 1.33 2.55
C LYS A 94 8.60 1.29 3.01
N ARG A 95 8.07 0.08 3.27
CA ARG A 95 6.69 -0.03 3.78
C ARG A 95 6.51 0.52 5.19
N GLN A 96 7.56 0.52 6.02
CA GLN A 96 7.52 1.10 7.35
C GLN A 96 7.40 2.63 7.30
N ILE A 97 7.99 3.26 6.27
CA ILE A 97 7.88 4.70 5.99
C ILE A 97 6.48 5.04 5.47
N MET A 98 6.00 4.28 4.47
CA MET A 98 4.73 4.58 3.79
C MET A 98 3.48 4.20 4.59
N GLY A 99 3.61 3.27 5.55
CA GLY A 99 2.52 2.79 6.37
C GLY A 99 1.86 1.51 5.83
N ARG A 100 1.34 0.68 6.74
CA ARG A 100 0.71 -0.60 6.39
C ARG A 100 -0.74 -0.41 5.90
N GLU A 101 -1.43 0.58 6.42
CA GLU A 101 -2.88 0.70 6.32
C GLU A 101 -3.37 2.13 6.36
N VAL A 102 -4.58 2.32 5.85
CA VAL A 102 -5.41 3.50 6.07
C VAL A 102 -6.75 3.09 6.66
N VAL A 103 -7.32 3.98 7.46
CA VAL A 103 -8.71 3.89 7.93
C VAL A 103 -9.44 5.11 7.41
N VAL A 104 -10.48 4.88 6.61
CA VAL A 104 -11.28 5.93 5.98
C VAL A 104 -12.71 5.86 6.50
N ALA A 105 -13.35 7.01 6.69
CA ALA A 105 -14.76 7.06 7.07
C ALA A 105 -15.65 6.64 5.89
N ILE A 106 -16.75 5.95 6.16
CA ILE A 106 -17.84 5.76 5.22
C ILE A 106 -18.96 6.71 5.65
N THR A 107 -19.40 7.61 4.76
CA THR A 107 -20.47 8.57 5.03
C THR A 107 -21.50 8.57 3.91
N GLY A 108 -22.78 8.38 4.22
CA GLY A 108 -23.85 8.28 3.23
C GLY A 108 -23.70 7.09 2.27
N GLY A 109 -22.92 6.08 2.66
CA GLY A 109 -22.56 4.93 1.81
C GLY A 109 -21.56 5.26 0.71
N ARG A 110 -20.73 6.28 0.93
CA ARG A 110 -19.59 6.65 0.08
C ARG A 110 -18.31 6.59 0.91
N LEU A 111 -17.21 6.29 0.22
CA LEU A 111 -15.86 6.47 0.75
C LEU A 111 -15.58 7.96 0.94
#